data_AF-Q4KTS5-F1
#
_entry.id   AF-Q4KTS5-F1
#
_cell.length_a   1.000
_cell.length_b   1.000
_cell.length_c   1.000
_cell.angle_alpha   90.00
_cell.angle_beta   90.00
_cell.angle_gamma   90.00
#
_symmetry.space_group_name_H-M   'P 1'
#
loop_
_entity.id
_entity.type
_entity.pdbx_description
1 polymer ?
#
loop_
_entity_poly.entity_id
_entity_poly.type
_entity_poly.pdbx_seq_one_letter_code
_entity_poly.pdbx_strand_id
1 'polypeptide(L)'
;MCKKHFIRYLLWTFFSFCSGIAVVSCKESKLDLEDVNVVDLQIHRFYLSSKKNPDLEKVFFSIDHAKGTIINKKYMPYGTVLDSVMMKLVTDFSAKKLRVAINDGEYKDWHNKDSLWLR
;
A
#
# COMPACT_ATOMS: atom_id res chain seq x y z
N MET A 1 -21.61 65.83 40.94
CA MET A 1 -22.07 64.43 40.72
C MET A 1 -21.69 64.02 39.30
N CYS A 2 -20.61 63.25 39.09
CA CYS A 2 -20.28 62.70 37.76
C CYS A 2 -19.32 61.49 37.81
N LYS A 3 -19.44 60.62 38.83
CA LYS A 3 -18.60 59.40 38.96
C LYS A 3 -19.31 58.09 38.64
N LYS A 4 -20.65 58.09 38.43
CA LYS A 4 -21.43 56.86 38.22
C LYS A 4 -21.46 56.35 36.77
N HIS A 5 -21.26 57.23 35.77
CA HIS A 5 -21.33 56.81 34.36
C HIS A 5 -20.01 56.22 33.84
N PHE A 6 -18.85 56.67 34.35
CA PHE A 6 -17.54 56.21 33.87
C PHE A 6 -17.29 54.72 34.12
N ILE A 7 -17.71 54.20 35.29
CA ILE A 7 -17.56 52.79 35.67
C ILE A 7 -18.45 51.87 34.82
N ARG A 8 -19.59 52.36 34.35
CA ARG A 8 -20.56 51.58 33.57
C ARG A 8 -20.08 51.34 32.14
N TYR A 9 -19.30 52.27 31.57
CA TYR A 9 -18.69 52.11 30.24
C TYR A 9 -17.41 51.26 30.29
N LEU A 10 -16.64 51.31 31.38
CA LEU A 10 -15.43 50.49 31.56
C LEU A 10 -15.73 48.98 31.62
N LEU A 11 -16.86 48.61 32.25
CA LEU A 11 -17.32 47.22 32.34
C LEU A 11 -17.85 46.68 31.00
N TRP A 12 -18.44 47.53 30.16
CA TRP A 12 -18.90 47.13 28.83
C TRP A 12 -17.75 46.92 27.83
N THR A 13 -16.67 47.70 27.95
CA THR A 13 -15.48 47.50 27.12
C THR A 13 -14.71 46.22 27.46
N PHE A 14 -14.79 45.74 28.71
CA PHE A 14 -14.18 44.47 29.12
C PHE A 14 -14.94 43.24 28.60
N PHE A 15 -16.27 43.28 28.55
CA PHE A 15 -17.08 42.18 28.01
C PHE A 15 -17.02 42.08 26.48
N SER A 16 -16.79 43.18 25.77
CA SER A 16 -16.61 43.16 24.31
C SER A 16 -15.22 42.69 23.85
N PHE A 17 -14.24 42.64 24.75
CA PHE A 17 -12.87 42.21 24.43
C PHE A 17 -12.61 40.71 24.71
N CYS A 18 -13.51 40.05 25.46
CA CYS A 18 -13.37 38.63 25.83
C CYS A 18 -14.09 37.64 24.90
N SER A 19 -14.86 38.08 23.91
CA SER A 19 -15.58 37.20 22.97
C SER A 19 -14.79 36.84 21.71
N GLY A 20 -13.60 37.43 21.50
CA GLY A 20 -12.81 37.26 20.27
C GLY A 20 -11.73 36.18 20.31
N ILE A 21 -11.44 35.58 21.48
CA ILE A 21 -10.42 34.53 21.61
C ILE A 21 -11.13 33.20 21.88
N ALA A 22 -12.08 32.83 21.01
CA ALA A 22 -12.37 31.43 20.79
C ALA A 22 -11.15 30.86 20.08
N VAL A 23 -10.23 30.34 20.89
CA VAL A 23 -9.11 29.52 20.44
C VAL A 23 -9.72 28.48 19.50
N VAL A 24 -9.49 28.63 18.20
CA VAL A 24 -9.56 27.53 17.24
C VAL A 24 -8.49 26.55 17.70
N SER A 25 -8.86 25.75 18.70
CA SER A 25 -8.21 24.48 18.98
C SER A 25 -8.56 23.58 17.82
N CYS A 26 -7.90 23.85 16.69
CA CYS A 26 -7.68 22.89 15.65
C CYS A 26 -6.80 21.85 16.32
N LYS A 27 -7.42 20.93 17.07
CA LYS A 27 -6.84 19.62 17.32
C LYS A 27 -6.60 19.08 15.93
N GLU A 28 -5.37 19.20 15.47
CA GLU A 28 -4.84 18.41 14.39
C GLU A 28 -5.21 16.97 14.78
N SER A 29 -6.32 16.49 14.20
CA SER A 29 -6.64 15.08 14.26
C SER A 29 -5.44 14.47 13.61
N LYS A 30 -4.54 13.92 14.43
CA LYS A 30 -3.51 13.02 13.96
C LYS A 30 -4.29 12.05 13.11
N LEU A 31 -4.16 12.21 11.81
CA LEU A 31 -4.49 11.17 10.87
C LEU A 31 -3.59 10.07 11.37
N ASP A 32 -4.16 9.13 12.12
CA ASP A 32 -3.57 7.83 12.33
C ASP A 32 -3.51 7.25 10.92
N LEU A 33 -2.47 7.68 10.18
CA LEU A 33 -1.92 6.93 9.08
C LEU A 33 -1.52 5.65 9.78
N GLU A 34 -2.43 4.66 9.71
CA GLU A 34 -2.11 3.29 9.99
C GLU A 34 -0.76 3.08 9.31
N ASP A 35 0.26 2.89 10.13
CA ASP A 35 1.57 2.52 9.64
C ASP A 35 1.31 1.17 8.96
N VAL A 36 1.13 1.21 7.63
CA VAL A 36 0.93 0.01 6.81
C VAL A 36 2.27 -0.67 6.85
N ASN A 37 2.50 -1.36 7.95
CA ASN A 37 3.65 -2.17 8.18
C ASN A 37 3.48 -3.30 7.16
N VAL A 38 4.21 -3.20 6.05
CA VAL A 38 4.27 -4.23 5.00
C VAL A 38 5.07 -5.41 5.58
N VAL A 39 4.58 -5.99 6.67
CA VAL A 39 5.13 -7.19 7.31
C VAL A 39 4.78 -8.41 6.47
N ASP A 40 3.63 -8.36 5.80
CA ASP A 40 3.12 -9.46 5.00
C ASP A 40 3.47 -9.24 3.52
N LEU A 41 4.70 -9.59 3.17
CA LEU A 41 5.09 -9.75 1.77
C LEU A 41 4.22 -10.85 1.13
N GLN A 42 3.18 -10.43 0.41
CA GLN A 42 2.15 -11.36 -0.08
C GLN A 42 2.68 -12.36 -1.12
N ILE A 43 3.71 -11.98 -1.88
CA ILE A 43 4.32 -12.80 -2.93
C ILE A 43 5.84 -12.70 -2.80
N HIS A 44 6.52 -13.81 -2.57
CA HIS A 44 8.00 -13.83 -2.54
C HIS A 44 8.62 -14.45 -3.78
N ARG A 45 7.89 -15.35 -4.44
CA ARG A 45 8.40 -16.15 -5.53
C ARG A 45 7.33 -16.41 -6.56
N PHE A 46 7.75 -16.58 -7.80
CA PHE A 46 6.90 -17.08 -8.86
C PHE A 46 7.67 -18.01 -9.79
N TYR A 47 6.91 -18.82 -10.51
CA TYR A 47 7.41 -19.73 -11.54
C TYR A 47 6.82 -19.34 -12.88
N LEU A 48 7.63 -19.48 -13.91
CA LEU A 48 7.18 -19.42 -15.29
C LEU A 48 7.35 -20.80 -15.92
N SER A 49 6.46 -21.16 -16.81
CA SER A 49 6.60 -22.37 -17.62
C SER A 49 6.12 -22.07 -19.04
N SER A 50 6.84 -22.58 -20.04
CA SER A 50 6.48 -22.44 -21.44
C SER A 50 6.38 -23.82 -22.06
N LYS A 51 5.43 -23.99 -22.99
CA LYS A 51 5.35 -25.21 -23.80
C LYS A 51 6.54 -25.35 -24.75
N LYS A 52 7.15 -24.22 -25.16
CA LYS A 52 8.32 -24.20 -26.06
C LYS A 52 9.64 -24.34 -25.32
N ASN A 53 9.69 -23.89 -24.06
CA ASN A 53 10.87 -23.99 -23.23
C ASN A 53 10.55 -24.67 -21.89
N PRO A 54 10.65 -26.02 -21.82
CA PRO A 54 10.36 -26.76 -20.58
C PRO A 54 11.38 -26.49 -19.47
N ASP A 55 12.58 -26.00 -19.79
CA ASP A 55 13.57 -25.65 -18.77
C ASP A 55 13.23 -24.38 -18.00
N LEU A 56 12.26 -23.58 -18.49
CA LEU A 56 11.79 -22.37 -17.82
C LEU A 56 11.16 -22.68 -16.44
N GLU A 57 10.50 -23.84 -16.29
CA GLU A 57 9.89 -24.25 -15.01
C GLU A 57 10.94 -24.48 -13.90
N LYS A 58 12.20 -24.74 -14.29
CA LYS A 58 13.32 -24.91 -13.36
C LYS A 58 13.93 -23.58 -12.93
N VAL A 59 13.47 -22.46 -13.48
CA VAL A 59 13.95 -21.12 -13.14
C VAL A 59 13.10 -20.56 -12.01
N PHE A 60 13.76 -20.24 -10.90
CA PHE A 60 13.13 -19.66 -9.72
C PHE A 60 13.30 -18.14 -9.75
N PHE A 61 12.18 -17.42 -9.78
CA PHE A 61 12.16 -15.97 -9.66
C PHE A 61 11.84 -15.58 -8.22
N SER A 62 12.78 -14.91 -7.56
CA SER A 62 12.62 -14.36 -6.21
C SER A 62 12.46 -12.85 -6.30
N ILE A 63 11.63 -12.27 -5.45
CA ILE A 63 11.39 -10.83 -5.41
C ILE A 63 12.11 -10.23 -4.20
N ASP A 64 13.07 -9.35 -4.44
CA ASP A 64 13.64 -8.46 -3.43
C ASP A 64 12.77 -7.21 -3.35
N HIS A 65 11.86 -7.19 -2.37
CA HIS A 65 10.92 -6.09 -2.16
C HIS A 65 11.57 -4.82 -1.63
N ALA A 66 12.72 -4.92 -0.95
CA ALA A 66 13.43 -3.75 -0.46
C ALA A 66 14.01 -2.93 -1.62
N LYS A 67 14.41 -3.61 -2.70
CA LYS A 67 14.98 -2.97 -3.91
C LYS A 67 14.01 -2.91 -5.08
N GLY A 68 12.85 -3.57 -4.99
CA GLY A 68 11.90 -3.71 -6.09
C GLY A 68 12.46 -4.52 -7.27
N THR A 69 13.39 -5.44 -7.03
CA THR A 69 14.06 -6.20 -8.10
C THR A 69 13.64 -7.67 -8.11
N ILE A 70 13.46 -8.23 -9.30
CA ILE A 70 13.26 -9.67 -9.50
C ILE A 70 14.60 -10.31 -9.80
N ILE A 71 14.94 -11.37 -9.08
CA ILE A 71 16.22 -12.07 -9.16
C ILE A 71 15.96 -13.53 -9.52
N ASN A 72 16.66 -14.03 -10.54
CA ASN A 72 16.69 -15.45 -10.87
C ASN A 72 18.04 -16.07 -10.48
N LYS A 73 18.04 -17.00 -9.51
CA LYS A 73 19.28 -17.64 -9.03
C LYS A 73 19.97 -18.46 -10.13
N LYS A 74 19.18 -19.09 -11.00
CA LYS A 74 19.66 -19.74 -12.22
C LYS A 74 19.38 -18.81 -13.39
N TYR A 75 20.43 -18.25 -13.96
CA TYR A 75 20.31 -17.35 -15.10
C TYR A 75 19.71 -18.10 -16.30
N MET A 76 18.75 -17.45 -16.94
CA MET A 76 18.35 -17.84 -18.28
C MET A 76 19.44 -17.39 -19.25
N PRO A 77 19.72 -18.16 -20.32
CA PRO A 77 20.59 -17.69 -21.38
C PRO A 77 20.14 -16.33 -21.89
N TYR A 78 21.08 -15.42 -22.11
CA TYR A 78 20.79 -14.13 -22.70
C TYR A 78 20.10 -14.32 -24.06
N GLY A 79 19.06 -13.53 -24.35
CA GLY A 79 18.26 -13.68 -25.56
C GLY A 79 17.22 -14.80 -25.52
N THR A 80 16.96 -15.42 -24.36
CA THR A 80 15.85 -16.37 -24.22
C THR A 80 14.54 -15.67 -24.56
N VAL A 81 13.89 -16.11 -25.64
CA VAL A 81 12.57 -15.61 -26.04
C VAL A 81 11.52 -16.23 -25.12
N LEU A 82 10.81 -15.38 -24.39
CA LEU A 82 9.62 -15.76 -23.63
C LEU A 82 8.40 -15.54 -24.52
N ASP A 83 7.73 -16.62 -24.87
CA ASP A 83 6.47 -16.58 -25.60
C ASP A 83 5.29 -16.63 -24.62
N SER A 84 4.19 -17.29 -24.96
CA SER A 84 3.12 -17.50 -23.99
C SER A 84 3.64 -18.36 -22.84
N VAL A 85 3.67 -17.78 -21.65
CA VAL A 85 4.15 -18.42 -20.42
C VAL A 85 3.01 -18.57 -19.42
N MET A 86 2.96 -19.70 -18.73
CA MET A 86 2.11 -19.86 -17.56
C MET A 86 2.88 -19.43 -16.32
N MET A 87 2.31 -18.48 -15.60
CA MET A 87 2.81 -17.98 -14.33
C MET A 87 2.08 -18.65 -13.16
N LYS A 88 2.84 -19.06 -12.14
CA LYS A 88 2.33 -19.52 -10.83
C LYS A 88 2.95 -18.65 -9.74
N LEU A 89 2.12 -18.08 -8.87
CA LEU A 89 2.58 -17.29 -7.73
C LEU A 89 2.69 -18.18 -6.49
N VAL A 90 3.71 -17.92 -5.65
CA VAL A 90 3.86 -18.53 -4.34
C VAL A 90 3.76 -17.45 -3.28
N THR A 91 2.75 -17.60 -2.43
CA THR A 91 2.56 -16.76 -1.25
C THR A 91 3.39 -17.29 -0.08
N ASP A 92 3.74 -16.42 0.86
CA ASP A 92 4.24 -16.89 2.15
C ASP A 92 3.12 -17.64 2.90
N PHE A 93 3.50 -18.54 3.81
CA PHE A 93 2.57 -19.26 4.69
C PHE A 93 1.84 -18.31 5.67
N SER A 94 2.42 -17.15 5.95
CA SER A 94 1.82 -16.09 6.77
C SER A 94 0.74 -15.30 6.03
N ALA A 95 0.76 -15.29 4.69
CA ALA A 95 -0.20 -14.53 3.89
C ALA A 95 -1.59 -15.20 3.98
N LYS A 96 -2.50 -14.58 4.72
CA LYS A 96 -3.85 -15.13 4.97
C LYS A 96 -4.68 -15.23 3.68
N LYS A 97 -4.52 -14.27 2.75
CA LYS A 97 -5.21 -14.23 1.45
C LYS A 97 -4.40 -13.40 0.45
N LEU A 98 -4.20 -13.92 -0.77
CA LEU A 98 -3.72 -13.14 -1.91
C LEU A 98 -4.93 -12.80 -2.80
N ARG A 99 -5.02 -11.55 -3.26
CA ARG A 99 -6.02 -11.12 -4.25
C ARG A 99 -5.31 -10.51 -5.43
N VAL A 100 -5.71 -10.88 -6.64
CA VAL A 100 -5.11 -10.39 -7.89
C VAL A 100 -6.17 -9.79 -8.78
N ALA A 101 -5.82 -8.73 -9.51
CA ALA A 101 -6.65 -8.16 -10.56
C ALA A 101 -6.03 -8.51 -11.92
N ILE A 102 -6.82 -9.09 -12.82
CA ILE A 102 -6.34 -9.60 -14.12
C ILE A 102 -7.21 -9.03 -15.22
N ASN A 103 -6.66 -8.14 -16.04
CA ASN A 103 -7.28 -7.50 -17.22
C ASN A 103 -8.49 -6.59 -16.95
N ASP A 104 -9.41 -6.98 -16.06
CA ASP A 104 -10.67 -6.28 -15.75
C ASP A 104 -10.56 -5.29 -14.59
N GLY A 105 -9.45 -5.33 -13.85
CA GLY A 105 -9.24 -4.51 -12.65
C GLY A 105 -9.99 -5.01 -11.42
N GLU A 106 -10.76 -6.10 -11.53
CA GLU A 106 -11.48 -6.69 -10.39
C GLU A 106 -10.58 -7.64 -9.60
N TYR A 107 -10.56 -7.45 -8.28
CA TYR A 107 -9.76 -8.28 -7.38
C TYR A 107 -10.44 -9.63 -7.10
N LYS A 108 -9.78 -10.71 -7.51
CA LYS A 108 -10.20 -12.09 -7.26
C LYS A 108 -9.22 -12.77 -6.30
N ASP A 109 -9.75 -13.64 -5.44
CA ASP A 109 -8.91 -14.41 -4.52
C ASP A 109 -8.03 -15.38 -5.34
N TRP A 110 -6.76 -15.47 -4.96
CA TRP A 110 -5.75 -16.33 -5.58
C TRP A 110 -5.35 -17.44 -4.63
N HIS A 111 -5.36 -18.66 -5.14
CA HIS A 111 -4.94 -19.87 -4.45
C HIS A 111 -3.61 -20.39 -5.00
N ASN A 112 -2.83 -21.10 -4.19
CA ASN A 112 -1.51 -21.63 -4.60
C ASN A 112 -1.56 -22.63 -5.78
N LYS A 113 -2.74 -23.13 -6.13
CA LYS A 113 -2.95 -24.00 -7.30
C LYS A 113 -3.27 -23.22 -8.57
N ASP A 114 -3.56 -21.93 -8.44
CA ASP A 114 -3.96 -21.10 -9.55
C ASP A 114 -2.76 -20.77 -10.42
N SER A 115 -3.05 -20.54 -11.69
CA SER A 115 -2.04 -20.22 -12.69
C SER A 115 -2.65 -19.33 -13.77
N LEU A 116 -1.84 -18.46 -14.34
CA LEU A 116 -2.26 -17.51 -15.35
C LEU A 116 -1.37 -17.62 -16.58
N TRP A 117 -1.98 -17.76 -17.75
CA TRP A 117 -1.26 -17.63 -19.01
C TRP A 117 -1.07 -16.17 -19.36
N LEU A 118 0.19 -15.76 -19.47
CA LEU A 118 0.62 -14.48 -20.01
C LEU A 118 0.88 -14.68 -21.50
N ARG A 119 0.50 -13.69 -22.31
CA ARG A 119 0.70 -13.66 -23.76
C ARG A 119 1.40 -12.38 -24.16
#